data_AF-A0A2C5XIH3-F1
#
_entry.id   AF-A0A2C5XIH3-F1
#
_cell.length_a   1.000
_cell.length_b   1.000
_cell.length_c   1.000
_cell.angle_alpha   90.00
_cell.angle_beta   90.00
_cell.angle_gamma   90.00
#
_symmetry.space_group_name_H-M   'P 1'
#
loop_
_entity.id
_entity.type
_entity.pdbx_description
1 polymer ?
#
loop_
_entity_poly.entity_id
_entity_poly.type
_entity_poly.pdbx_seq_one_letter_code
_entity_poly.pdbx_strand_id
1 'polypeptide(L)' 'MSLGSQVYSIFFKYNYSMLAATFAAGFAFEIGFNSSMNKLWDNYNRGRQWKDIRSRYVTGGDEDEE' A
#
# COMPACT_ATOMS: atom_id res chain seq x y z
N MET A 1 -24.10 -25.93 -0.08
CA MET A 1 -23.60 -24.89 0.85
C MET A 1 -23.26 -23.65 0.06
N SER A 2 -23.69 -22.46 0.49
CA SER A 2 -23.34 -21.20 -0.20
C SER A 2 -21.89 -20.80 0.09
N LEU A 3 -21.30 -19.96 -0.77
CA LEU A 3 -19.95 -19.42 -0.53
C LEU A 3 -19.85 -18.70 0.82
N GLY A 4 -20.87 -17.93 1.20
CA GLY A 4 -20.93 -17.29 2.52
C GLY A 4 -20.92 -18.29 3.68
N SER A 5 -21.63 -19.42 3.55
CA SER A 5 -21.62 -20.45 4.59
C SER A 5 -20.27 -21.16 4.71
N GLN A 6 -19.51 -21.26 3.62
CA GLN A 6 -18.16 -21.83 3.62
C GLN A 6 -17.16 -20.86 4.28
N VAL A 7 -17.18 -19.58 3.90
CA VAL A 7 -16.33 -18.54 4.51
C VAL A 7 -16.58 -18.43 6.01
N TYR A 8 -17.85 -18.43 6.43
CA TYR A 8 -18.21 -18.41 7.85
C TYR A 8 -17.66 -19.64 8.58
N SER A 9 -17.86 -20.82 8.03
CA SER A 9 -17.45 -22.08 8.67
C SER A 9 -15.92 -22.19 8.82
N ILE A 10 -15.16 -21.64 7.88
CA ILE A 10 -13.69 -21.72 7.86
C ILE A 10 -13.05 -20.65 8.75
N PHE A 11 -13.50 -19.39 8.63
CA PHE A 11 -12.79 -18.26 9.26
C PHE A 11 -13.51 -17.72 10.50
N PHE A 12 -14.84 -17.71 10.51
CA PHE A 12 -15.64 -16.94 11.50
C PHE A 12 -16.41 -17.78 12.51
N LYS A 13 -16.37 -19.12 12.42
CA LYS A 13 -17.10 -20.01 13.33
C LYS A 13 -16.51 -20.05 14.74
N TYR A 14 -15.19 -19.88 14.89
CA TYR A 14 -14.50 -19.94 16.18
C TYR A 14 -13.77 -18.62 16.48
N ASN A 15 -13.77 -18.19 17.75
CA ASN A 15 -13.19 -16.91 18.16
C ASN A 15 -11.70 -16.79 17.81
N TYR A 16 -10.91 -17.86 18.02
CA TYR A 16 -9.48 -17.83 17.71
C TYR A 16 -9.21 -17.76 16.20
N SER A 17 -10.00 -18.47 15.38
CA SER A 17 -9.87 -18.44 13.92
C SER A 17 -10.30 -17.08 13.37
N MET A 18 -11.34 -16.48 13.94
CA MET A 18 -11.79 -15.14 13.60
C MET A 18 -10.71 -14.10 13.91
N LEU A 19 -10.09 -14.16 15.09
CA LEU A 19 -9.00 -13.25 15.46
C LEU A 19 -7.83 -13.37 14.48
N ALA A 20 -7.39 -14.60 14.18
CA ALA A 20 -6.31 -14.84 13.21
C ALA A 20 -6.67 -14.31 11.81
N ALA A 21 -7.89 -14.57 11.33
CA ALA A 21 -8.36 -14.10 10.03
C ALA A 21 -8.39 -12.57 9.95
N THR A 22 -8.90 -11.89 10.98
CA THR A 22 -8.97 -10.43 11.03
C THR A 22 -7.58 -9.79 11.03
N PHE A 23 -6.64 -10.29 11.85
CA PHE A 23 -5.28 -9.75 11.86
C PHE A 23 -4.55 -10.00 10.54
N ALA A 24 -4.62 -11.23 10.01
CA ALA A 24 -4.00 -11.56 8.74
C ALA A 24 -4.55 -10.69 7.59
N ALA A 25 -5.87 -10.51 7.54
CA ALA A 25 -6.52 -9.63 6.57
C ALA A 25 -6.08 -8.18 6.75
N GLY A 26 -5.98 -7.69 8.00
CA GLY A 26 -5.48 -6.35 8.30
C GLY A 26 -4.08 -6.09 7.72
N PHE A 27 -3.12 -6.97 8.01
CA PHE A 27 -1.75 -6.83 7.48
C PHE A 27 -1.69 -6.94 5.95
N ALA A 28 -2.37 -7.94 5.39
CA ALA A 28 -2.39 -8.13 3.94
C ALA A 28 -3.03 -6.92 3.22
N PHE A 29 -4.12 -6.40 3.79
CA PHE A 29 -4.79 -5.21 3.28
C PHE A 29 -3.90 -3.98 3.39
N GLU A 30 -3.25 -3.74 4.53
CA GLU A 30 -2.34 -2.60 4.72
C GLU A 30 -1.24 -2.56 3.65
N ILE A 31 -0.54 -3.69 3.45
CA ILE A 31 0.54 -3.79 2.45
C ILE A 31 0.00 -3.53 1.04
N GLY A 32 -1.07 -4.22 0.66
CA GLY A 32 -1.65 -4.11 -0.67
C GLY A 32 -2.23 -2.72 -0.95
N PHE A 33 -2.97 -2.18 0.01
CA PHE A 33 -3.63 -0.89 -0.09
C PHE A 33 -2.60 0.25 -0.17
N ASN A 34 -1.62 0.29 0.73
CA ASN A 34 -0.59 1.33 0.73
C ASN A 34 0.22 1.31 -0.57
N SER A 35 0.65 0.13 -1.03
CA SER A 35 1.41 0.01 -2.29
C SER A 35 0.58 0.47 -3.50
N SER A 36 -0.68 0.06 -3.55
CA SER A 36 -1.57 0.41 -4.66
C SER A 36 -1.92 1.90 -4.67
N MET A 37 -2.23 2.46 -3.50
CA MET A 37 -2.61 3.85 -3.39
C MET A 37 -1.43 4.79 -3.63
N ASN A 38 -0.23 4.43 -3.17
CA ASN A 38 0.99 5.17 -3.51
C ASN A 38 1.21 5.19 -5.02
N LYS A 39 1.07 4.05 -5.71
CA LYS A 39 1.22 4.01 -7.18
C LYS A 39 0.19 4.88 -7.90
N LEU A 40 -1.07 4.84 -7.45
CA LEU A 40 -2.13 5.68 -8.02
C LEU A 40 -1.83 7.16 -7.83
N TRP A 41 -1.42 7.54 -6.62
CA TRP A 41 -1.05 8.91 -6.29
C TRP A 41 0.15 9.39 -7.11
N ASP A 42 1.19 8.56 -7.18
CA ASP A 42 2.43 8.83 -7.90
C ASP A 42 2.18 9.05 -9.39
N ASN A 43 1.30 8.22 -9.96
CA ASN A 43 0.93 8.32 -11.36
C ASN A 43 0.14 9.60 -11.64
N TYR A 44 -0.80 9.95 -10.77
CA TYR A 44 -1.63 11.14 -10.92
C TYR A 44 -0.83 12.45 -10.74
N ASN A 45 0.18 12.44 -9.87
CA ASN A 45 0.99 13.62 -9.54
C ASN A 45 2.37 13.62 -10.21
N ARG A 46 2.57 12.81 -11.24
CA ARG A 46 3.85 12.68 -11.94
C ARG A 46 4.37 14.04 -12.41
N GLY A 47 5.66 14.28 -12.17
CA GLY A 47 6.34 15.53 -12.56
C GLY A 47 6.15 16.68 -11.57
N ARG A 48 5.34 16.48 -10.52
CA ARG A 48 5.12 17.47 -9.45
C ARG A 48 5.68 17.03 -8.12
N GLN A 49 6.00 15.75 -7.96
CA GLN A 49 6.49 15.22 -6.70
C GLN A 49 7.97 15.55 -6.51
N TRP A 50 8.40 15.72 -5.27
CA TRP A 50 9.80 15.95 -4.95
C TRP A 50 10.72 14.90 -5.58
N LYS A 51 10.36 13.61 -5.50
CA LYS A 51 11.14 12.52 -6.14
C LYS A 51 11.29 12.67 -7.66
N ASP A 52 10.38 13.37 -8.33
CA ASP A 52 10.41 13.60 -9.78
C ASP A 52 11.28 14.82 -10.14
N ILE A 53 11.35 15.83 -9.27
CA ILE A 53 12.02 17.12 -9.55
C ILE A 53 13.33 17.33 -8.77
N ARG A 54 13.62 16.50 -7.77
CA ARG A 54 14.76 16.66 -6.85
C ARG A 54 16.10 16.81 -7.57
N SER A 55 16.32 16.03 -8.64
CA SER A 55 17.58 16.06 -9.39
C SER A 55 17.94 17.45 -9.92
N ARG A 56 16.93 18.29 -10.22
CA ARG A 56 17.13 19.66 -10.71
C ARG A 56 17.72 20.61 -9.67
N TYR A 57 17.61 20.26 -8.38
CA TYR A 57 17.99 21.14 -7.27
C TYR A 57 19.13 20.59 -6.44
N VAL A 58 19.34 19.27 -6.46
CA VAL A 58 20.41 18.63 -5.68
C VAL A 58 21.71 18.55 -6.48
N THR A 59 21.64 18.43 -7.82
CA THR A 59 22.84 18.43 -8.67
C THR A 59 23.25 19.83 -9.11
N GLY A 60 22.31 20.77 -9.20
CA GLY A 60 22.59 22.18 -9.55
C GLY A 60 23.34 22.97 -8.46
N GLY A 61 23.64 22.37 -7.31
CA GLY A 61 24.58 22.95 -6.34
C GLY A 61 26.05 22.72 -6.70
N ASP A 62 26.34 21.75 -7.57
CA ASP A 62 27.71 21.38 -7.97
C ASP A 62 28.12 22.03 -9.31
N GLU A 63 27.17 22.47 -10.14
CA GLU A 63 27.44 23.13 -11.44
C GLU A 63 27.55 24.67 -11.35
N ASP A 64 27.15 25.28 -10.23
CA ASP A 64 27.30 26.73 -9.98
C ASP A 64 28.65 27.07 -9.27
N GLU A 65 29.54 26.09 -9.07
CA GLU A 65 30.91 26.26 -8.51
C GLU A 65 32.06 26.12 -9.53
N GLU A 66 31.79 26.01 -10.84
CA GLU A 66 32.79 26.16 -11.94
C GLU A 66 32.50 27.38 -12.82
#